data_AF-A0A3N5T4I1-F1
#
_entry.id   AF-A0A3N5T4I1-F1
#
_cell.length_a   1.000
_cell.length_b   1.000
_cell.length_c   1.000
_cell.angle_alpha   90.00
_cell.angle_beta   90.00
_cell.angle_gamma   90.00
#
_symmetry.space_group_name_H-M   'P 1'
#
loop_
_entity.id
_entity.type
_entity.pdbx_description
1 polymer ?
#
loop_
_entity_poly.entity_id
_entity_poly.type
_entity_poly.pdbx_seq_one_letter_code
_entity_poly.pdbx_strand_id
1 'polypeptide(L)'
;MMKLLVIVSSLDLTQPFSATPAWWQFLKALYEVGVDLIVTPYQGPAIETPWWRAAPNPARLEGDMFKLARDTVRRFTGVEQSQAAGTQVEAESLSDRLV
;
A
#
# COMPACT_ATOMS: atom_id res chain seq x y z
N MET A 1 -20.74 -13.55 -18.37
CA MET A 1 -20.16 -13.41 -17.01
C MET A 1 -18.79 -12.77 -17.18
N MET A 2 -18.54 -11.62 -16.55
CA MET A 2 -17.27 -10.90 -16.70
C MET A 2 -16.24 -11.38 -15.67
N LYS A 3 -14.98 -11.47 -16.08
CA LYS A 3 -13.86 -11.88 -15.24
C LYS A 3 -12.73 -10.87 -15.36
N LEU A 4 -12.18 -10.40 -14.24
CA LEU A 4 -11.11 -9.41 -14.21
C LEU A 4 -9.91 -9.91 -13.40
N LEU A 5 -8.71 -9.63 -13.93
CA LEU A 5 -7.47 -9.66 -13.18
C LEU A 5 -7.13 -8.21 -12.81
N VAL A 6 -7.06 -7.92 -11.52
CA VAL A 6 -6.76 -6.58 -11.01
C VAL A 6 -5.42 -6.59 -10.30
N ILE A 7 -4.55 -5.66 -10.69
CA ILE A 7 -3.26 -5.42 -10.04
C ILE A 7 -3.43 -4.18 -9.17
N VAL A 8 -3.16 -4.31 -7.87
CA VAL A 8 -3.27 -3.20 -6.90
C VAL A 8 -1.92 -2.91 -6.26
N SER A 9 -1.74 -1.69 -5.76
CA SER A 9 -0.52 -1.31 -5.04
C SER A 9 -0.33 -2.18 -3.79
N SER A 10 -1.37 -2.36 -2.99
CA SER A 10 -1.38 -3.23 -1.81
C SER A 10 -2.81 -3.70 -1.54
N LEU A 11 -2.96 -4.87 -0.91
CA LEU A 11 -4.20 -5.28 -0.27
C LEU A 11 -4.16 -5.09 1.25
N ASP A 12 -2.98 -4.89 1.81
CA ASP A 12 -2.75 -4.76 3.24
C ASP A 12 -3.16 -3.37 3.75
N LEU A 13 -4.22 -3.38 4.55
CA LEU A 13 -4.81 -2.18 5.16
C LEU A 13 -3.94 -1.58 6.27
N THR A 14 -2.91 -2.30 6.73
CA THR A 14 -1.95 -1.76 7.71
C THR A 14 -0.92 -0.84 7.06
N GLN A 15 -0.80 -0.87 5.74
CA GLN A 15 0.14 -0.02 5.01
C GLN A 15 -0.43 1.40 4.87
N PRO A 16 0.41 2.44 4.98
CA PRO A 16 -0.01 3.84 4.94
C PRO A 16 -0.30 4.33 3.51
N PHE A 17 -1.00 3.52 2.74
CA PHE A 17 -1.49 3.86 1.41
C PHE A 17 -2.95 4.29 1.53
N SER A 18 -3.18 5.60 1.44
CA SER A 18 -4.48 6.22 1.66
C SER A 18 -5.60 5.67 0.76
N ALA A 19 -5.27 5.13 -0.41
CA ALA A 19 -6.24 4.59 -1.37
C ALA A 19 -6.64 3.12 -1.11
N THR A 20 -5.90 2.36 -0.29
CA THR A 20 -6.16 0.91 -0.12
C THR A 20 -7.59 0.62 0.35
N PRO A 21 -8.16 1.33 1.35
CA PRO A 21 -9.54 1.08 1.77
C PRO A 21 -10.58 1.38 0.68
N ALA A 22 -10.34 2.40 -0.15
CA ALA A 22 -11.22 2.74 -1.26
C ALA A 22 -11.20 1.64 -2.35
N TRP A 23 -10.01 1.11 -2.67
CA TRP A 23 -9.87 -0.04 -3.57
C TRP A 23 -10.61 -1.27 -3.05
N TRP A 24 -10.56 -1.55 -1.75
CA TRP A 24 -11.32 -2.66 -1.15
C TRP A 24 -12.83 -2.50 -1.36
N GLN A 25 -13.39 -1.32 -1.12
CA GLN A 25 -14.82 -1.08 -1.33
C GLN A 25 -15.22 -1.19 -2.80
N PHE A 26 -14.39 -0.65 -3.71
CA PHE A 26 -14.64 -0.75 -5.14
C PHE A 26 -14.63 -2.21 -5.64
N LEU A 27 -13.62 -2.99 -5.25
CA LEU A 27 -13.52 -4.41 -5.62
C LEU A 27 -14.67 -5.23 -5.04
N LYS A 28 -15.06 -4.96 -3.79
CA LYS A 28 -16.25 -5.57 -3.20
C LYS A 28 -17.52 -5.25 -3.99
N ALA A 29 -17.73 -3.99 -4.37
CA ALA A 29 -18.89 -3.60 -5.18
C ALA A 29 -18.92 -4.32 -6.54
N LEU A 30 -17.76 -4.50 -7.19
CA LEU A 30 -17.65 -5.28 -8.42
C LEU A 30 -18.04 -6.76 -8.23
N TYR A 31 -17.62 -7.37 -7.13
CA TYR A 31 -18.07 -8.72 -6.77
C TYR A 31 -19.58 -8.79 -6.54
N GLU A 32 -20.16 -7.82 -5.82
CA GLU A 32 -21.59 -7.77 -5.51
C GLU A 32 -22.47 -7.65 -6.77
N VAL A 33 -21.96 -7.03 -7.85
CA VAL A 33 -22.64 -6.99 -9.16
C VAL A 33 -22.33 -8.20 -10.06
N GLY A 34 -21.63 -9.21 -9.53
CA GLY A 34 -21.41 -10.51 -10.19
C GLY A 34 -20.15 -10.63 -11.05
N VAL A 35 -19.14 -9.79 -10.84
CA VAL A 35 -17.84 -9.92 -11.51
C VAL A 35 -16.96 -10.95 -10.80
N ASP A 36 -16.39 -11.90 -11.55
CA ASP A 36 -15.37 -12.83 -11.03
C ASP A 36 -14.02 -12.11 -10.96
N LEU A 37 -13.49 -11.93 -9.75
CA LEU A 37 -12.30 -11.15 -9.48
C LEU A 37 -11.13 -12.03 -9.06
N ILE A 38 -9.99 -11.83 -9.73
CA ILE A 38 -8.67 -12.29 -9.28
C ILE A 38 -7.85 -11.03 -9.00
N VAL A 39 -7.35 -10.87 -7.78
CA VAL A 39 -6.63 -9.65 -7.38
C VAL A 39 -5.23 -10.02 -6.90
N THR A 40 -4.20 -9.36 -7.44
CA THR A 40 -2.80 -9.54 -7.03
C THR A 40 -2.21 -8.20 -6.59
N PRO A 41 -1.57 -8.13 -5.40
CA PRO A 41 -0.89 -6.92 -4.98
C PRO A 41 0.53 -6.83 -5.54
N TYR A 42 1.02 -5.61 -5.72
CA TYR A 42 2.42 -5.33 -6.03
C TYR A 42 3.29 -5.24 -4.77
N GLN A 43 2.75 -4.70 -3.66
CA GLN A 43 3.44 -4.58 -2.38
C GLN A 43 2.73 -5.40 -1.30
N GLY A 44 3.51 -6.18 -0.55
CA GLY A 44 3.01 -6.98 0.56
C GLY A 44 2.35 -8.30 0.13
N PRO A 45 1.68 -8.98 1.07
CA PRO A 45 1.08 -10.28 0.84
C PRO A 45 -0.23 -10.17 0.06
N ALA A 46 -0.57 -11.24 -0.66
CA ALA A 46 -1.95 -11.49 -1.09
C ALA A 46 -2.83 -11.71 0.16
N ILE A 47 -4.04 -11.17 0.17
CA ILE A 47 -4.95 -11.25 1.31
C ILE A 47 -6.22 -11.97 0.89
N GLU A 48 -6.51 -13.08 1.56
CA GLU A 48 -7.72 -13.86 1.39
C GLU A 48 -8.93 -13.08 1.86
N THR A 49 -10.01 -13.11 1.07
CA THR A 49 -11.27 -12.45 1.40
C THR A 49 -12.47 -13.23 0.86
N PRO A 50 -13.70 -12.92 1.33
CA PRO A 50 -14.90 -13.53 0.77
C PRO A 50 -15.29 -13.03 -0.63
N TRP A 51 -14.69 -11.94 -1.12
CA TRP A 51 -15.17 -11.22 -2.32
C TRP A 51 -14.33 -11.44 -3.58
N TRP A 52 -13.09 -11.92 -3.47
CA TRP A 52 -12.24 -12.18 -4.63
C TRP A 52 -11.23 -13.27 -4.33
N ARG A 53 -10.67 -13.87 -5.38
CA ARG A 53 -9.52 -14.76 -5.25
C ARG A 53 -8.23 -13.95 -5.19
N ALA A 54 -7.45 -14.16 -4.14
CA ALA A 54 -6.16 -13.51 -4.01
C ALA A 54 -5.09 -14.31 -4.77
N ALA A 55 -4.45 -13.68 -5.76
CA ALA A 55 -3.29 -14.26 -6.43
C ALA A 55 -2.00 -13.77 -5.76
N PRO A 56 -0.97 -14.64 -5.63
CA PRO A 56 0.29 -14.26 -4.99
C PRO A 56 0.93 -13.07 -5.68
N ASN A 57 1.61 -12.22 -4.90
CA ASN A 57 2.41 -11.12 -5.44
C ASN A 57 3.66 -11.70 -6.13
N PRO A 58 3.81 -11.53 -7.46
CA PRO A 58 4.91 -12.12 -8.21
C PRO A 58 6.27 -11.48 -7.88
N ALA A 59 6.28 -10.23 -7.38
CA ALA A 59 7.47 -9.46 -7.07
C ALA A 59 7.70 -9.29 -5.56
N ARG A 60 7.11 -10.18 -4.75
CA ARG A 60 7.12 -10.05 -3.29
C ARG A 60 8.54 -10.06 -2.73
N LEU A 61 9.37 -10.98 -3.21
CA LEU A 61 10.72 -11.17 -2.68
C LEU A 61 11.58 -9.93 -2.95
N GLU A 62 11.55 -9.45 -4.19
CA GLU A 62 12.28 -8.28 -4.65
C GLU A 62 11.81 -7.02 -3.91
N GLY A 63 10.49 -6.86 -3.77
CA GLY A 63 9.87 -5.75 -3.04
C GLY A 63 10.23 -5.75 -1.56
N ASP A 64 10.15 -6.91 -0.90
CA ASP A 64 10.46 -7.07 0.53
C ASP A 64 11.96 -6.83 0.78
N MET A 65 12.84 -7.34 -0.08
CA MET A 65 14.30 -7.10 -0.01
C MET A 65 14.64 -5.62 -0.19
N PHE A 66 14.06 -4.97 -1.21
CA PHE A 66 14.28 -3.55 -1.45
C PHE A 66 13.80 -2.70 -0.27
N LYS A 67 12.60 -2.99 0.25
CA LYS A 67 12.03 -2.31 1.41
C LYS A 67 12.95 -2.45 2.63
N LEU A 68 13.43 -3.66 2.92
CA LEU A 68 14.35 -3.92 4.02
C LEU A 68 15.67 -3.13 3.87
N ALA A 69 16.27 -3.16 2.69
CA ALA A 69 17.52 -2.43 2.43
C ALA A 69 17.33 -0.92 2.59
N ARG A 70 16.27 -0.37 1.99
CA ARG A 70 15.91 1.05 2.07
C ARG A 70 15.67 1.48 3.52
N ASP A 71 14.88 0.71 4.26
CA ASP A 71 14.51 1.04 5.64
C ASP A 71 15.73 0.94 6.57
N THR A 72 16.65 0.01 6.30
CA THR A 72 17.94 -0.12 6.99
C THR A 72 18.82 1.10 6.75
N VAL A 73 19.01 1.51 5.49
CA VAL A 73 19.79 2.71 5.14
C VAL A 73 19.21 3.94 5.82
N ARG A 74 17.88 4.13 5.77
CA ARG A 74 17.18 5.26 6.41
C ARG A 74 17.44 5.32 7.91
N ARG A 75 17.43 4.17 8.59
CA ARG A 75 17.72 4.09 10.03
C ARG A 75 19.13 4.58 10.37
N PHE A 76 20.09 4.38 9.48
CA PHE A 76 21.46 4.84 9.67
C PHE A 76 21.69 6.29 9.23
N THR A 77 20.97 6.78 8.22
CA THR A 77 21.13 8.15 7.71
C THR A 77 20.28 9.19 8.43
N GLY A 78 19.32 8.78 9.28
CA GLY A 78 18.45 9.70 10.03
C GLY A 78 17.48 10.50 9.15
N VAL A 79 17.33 10.13 7.87
CA VAL A 79 16.42 10.81 6.94
C VAL A 79 15.00 10.29 7.17
N GLU A 80 14.27 10.95 8.06
CA GLU A 80 12.82 10.78 8.16
C GLU A 80 12.14 11.41 6.94
N GLN A 81 11.49 10.59 6.12
CA GLN A 81 10.46 11.10 5.23
C GLN A 81 9.14 11.00 5.97
N SER A 82 8.51 12.16 6.22
CA SER A 82 7.09 12.25 6.59
C SER A 82 6.27 11.47 5.56
N GLN A 83 5.80 10.29 5.93
CA GLN A 83 4.79 9.60 5.14
C GLN A 83 3.51 10.42 5.21
N ALA A 84 2.87 10.57 4.06
CA ALA A 84 1.59 11.24 3.85
C ALA A 84 0.46 10.57 4.65
N ALA A 85 0.45 10.77 5.96
CA ALA A 85 -0.78 11.00 6.69
C ALA A 85 -1.18 12.46 6.40
N GLY A 86 -2.44 12.68 6.04
CA GLY A 86 -2.95 13.98 5.64
C GLY A 86 -2.56 15.10 6.63
N THR A 87 -2.28 16.27 6.05
CA THR A 87 -1.82 17.50 6.70
C THR A 87 -0.32 17.52 7.01
N GLN A 88 0.42 18.19 6.13
CA GLN A 88 1.73 18.74 6.43
C GLN A 88 1.59 19.70 7.62
N VAL A 89 1.99 19.28 8.81
CA VAL A 89 2.43 20.24 9.82
C VAL A 89 3.90 20.47 9.52
N GLU A 90 4.17 21.60 8.89
CA GLU A 90 5.49 22.15 8.64
C GLU A 90 6.28 22.10 9.94
N ALA A 91 7.28 21.22 10.01
CA ALA A 91 8.16 21.14 11.17
C ALA A 91 8.96 22.44 11.19
N GLU A 92 8.64 23.33 12.14
CA GLU A 92 9.36 24.58 12.35
C GLU A 92 10.86 24.33 12.36
N SER A 93 11.54 25.00 11.42
CA SER A 93 12.98 25.02 11.33
C SER A 93 13.55 25.63 12.60
N LEU A 94 14.55 24.99 13.22
CA LEU A 94 15.26 25.53 14.39
C LEU A 94 15.87 26.94 14.13
N SER A 95 15.97 27.33 12.86
CA SER A 95 16.33 28.68 12.40
C SER A 95 15.34 29.76 12.85
N ASP A 96 14.04 29.45 12.90
CA ASP A 96 13.00 30.44 13.25
C ASP A 96 12.94 30.75 14.75
N ARG A 97 13.58 29.92 15.59
CA ARG A 97 13.70 30.17 17.04
C ARG A 97 14.85 31.10 17.42
N LEU A 98 15.65 31.55 16.46
CA LEU A 98 16.84 32.37 16.69
C LEU A 98 16.71 33.80 16.14
N VAL A 99 15.49 34.22 15.73
CA VAL A 99 15.17 35.61 15.35
C VAL A 99 14.28 36.25 16.40
#